data_AF-A0A7C3MLP9-F1
#
_entry.id   AF-A0A7C3MLP9-F1
#
_cell.length_a   1.000
_cell.length_b   1.000
_cell.length_c   1.000
_cell.angle_alpha   90.00
_cell.angle_beta   90.00
_cell.angle_gamma   90.00
#
_symmetry.space_group_name_H-M   'P 1'
#
loop_
_entity.id
_entity.type
_entity.pdbx_description
1 polymer ?
#
loop_
_entity_poly.entity_id
_entity_poly.type
_entity_poly.pdbx_seq_one_letter_code
_entity_poly.pdbx_strand_id
1 'polypeptide(L)'
;MAFYADKDYTQDQEVLEKMNQVMAGNLGLGWYDARTEKIKGRPRDLRRGLTYQDLDIGSYGYSKIPEYIRGSQSMVARGSEKVGKLPDMGYLLNRKSDVWSDNVTTLYEEAKSRRWAPAVDVPWTELDKKPLPHELEAACAQLYTFLQECALVSLDFPSRWVPLVNQDLIELKSFMCAQMLDGSRLLEAFRKRALYGGAGLGRASVSAEQGLKEWLWADTYPQGSVSINLSLAGLLLAVYRHVAAFAPSRVDRKLMGYAMQDAARQVSYGLGALRYHLQHQPAQAAAMNQYLDDTEHVILALLGSPELLEPLIIISGGGLEREQVKAGRLATAKLIRLAVREYLERLEAAGLSGRSASSRIPRVVERIEVQA
;
A
#
# COMPACT_ATOMS: atom_id res chain seq x y z
N MET A 1 12.35 -20.77 -14.70
CA MET A 1 13.72 -21.31 -14.85
C MET A 1 14.61 -20.62 -13.83
N ALA A 2 15.49 -21.36 -13.15
CA ALA A 2 16.50 -20.76 -12.29
C ALA A 2 17.56 -20.06 -13.16
N PHE A 3 18.01 -18.87 -12.74
CA PHE A 3 19.15 -18.21 -13.37
C PHE A 3 20.45 -18.77 -12.77
N TYR A 4 21.37 -19.20 -13.63
CA TYR A 4 22.71 -19.60 -13.25
C TYR A 4 23.71 -18.62 -13.87
N ALA A 5 24.83 -18.36 -13.18
CA ALA A 5 25.91 -17.58 -13.75
C ALA A 5 26.42 -18.24 -15.05
N ASP A 6 26.97 -17.42 -15.95
CA ASP A 6 27.54 -17.87 -17.23
C ASP A 6 28.84 -18.68 -17.06
N LYS A 7 29.47 -18.57 -15.89
CA LYS A 7 30.70 -19.29 -15.53
C LYS A 7 30.57 -19.95 -14.16
N ASP A 8 31.28 -21.07 -13.99
CA ASP A 8 31.54 -21.66 -12.68
C ASP A 8 32.73 -20.92 -12.04
N TYR A 9 32.44 -20.06 -11.05
CA TYR A 9 33.46 -19.29 -10.35
C TYR A 9 34.45 -20.13 -9.56
N THR A 10 34.17 -21.43 -9.32
CA THR A 10 35.15 -22.34 -8.71
C THR A 10 36.27 -22.76 -9.67
N GLN A 11 36.06 -22.53 -10.97
CA GLN A 11 37.00 -22.89 -12.04
C GLN A 11 37.46 -21.67 -12.87
N ASP A 12 36.92 -20.48 -12.59
CA ASP A 12 37.29 -19.25 -13.29
C ASP A 12 38.68 -18.77 -12.84
N GLN A 13 39.72 -19.14 -13.62
CA GLN A 13 41.11 -18.79 -13.36
C GLN A 13 41.32 -17.27 -13.25
N GLU A 14 40.58 -16.45 -14.02
CA GLU A 14 40.74 -15.00 -13.97
C GLU A 14 40.32 -14.44 -12.60
N VAL A 15 39.22 -14.98 -12.04
CA VAL A 15 38.73 -14.59 -10.70
C VAL A 15 39.69 -15.08 -9.63
N LEU A 16 40.12 -16.34 -9.71
CA LEU A 16 41.03 -16.96 -8.73
C LEU A 16 42.40 -16.28 -8.69
N GLU A 17 42.97 -15.96 -9.86
CA GLU A 17 44.25 -15.25 -9.96
C GLU A 17 44.14 -13.83 -9.41
N LYS A 18 43.10 -13.07 -9.78
CA LYS A 18 42.87 -11.73 -9.22
C LYS A 18 42.72 -11.77 -7.69
N MET A 19 41.99 -12.76 -7.17
CA MET A 19 41.86 -12.96 -5.73
C MET A 19 43.23 -13.22 -5.07
N ASN A 20 44.05 -14.12 -5.63
CA ASN A 20 45.39 -14.41 -5.09
C ASN A 20 46.31 -13.18 -5.14
N GLN A 21 46.27 -12.38 -6.21
CA GLN A 21 47.03 -11.13 -6.31
C GLN A 21 46.66 -10.15 -5.21
N VAL A 22 45.35 -9.92 -4.99
CA VAL A 22 44.88 -9.03 -3.92
C VAL A 22 45.30 -9.55 -2.54
N MET A 23 45.16 -10.86 -2.29
CA MET A 23 45.54 -11.48 -1.02
C MET A 23 47.05 -11.47 -0.77
N ALA A 24 47.87 -11.45 -1.81
CA ALA A 24 49.32 -11.26 -1.72
C ALA A 24 49.75 -9.79 -1.46
N GLY A 25 48.80 -8.86 -1.41
CA GLY A 25 49.05 -7.43 -1.21
C GLY A 25 49.17 -6.60 -2.49
N ASN A 26 49.02 -7.22 -3.68
CA ASN A 26 49.07 -6.53 -4.96
C ASN A 26 47.70 -5.93 -5.29
N LEU A 27 47.42 -4.74 -4.73
CA LEU A 27 46.12 -4.08 -4.85
C LEU A 27 45.98 -3.33 -6.17
N GLY A 28 44.97 -3.69 -6.98
CA GLY A 28 44.65 -2.98 -8.22
C GLY A 28 43.91 -1.64 -8.03
N LEU A 29 43.34 -1.40 -6.84
CA LEU A 29 42.69 -0.14 -6.38
C LEU A 29 41.66 0.52 -7.32
N GLY A 30 41.18 -0.16 -8.36
CA GLY A 30 40.17 0.41 -9.28
C GLY A 30 38.87 0.86 -8.61
N TRP A 31 38.51 0.27 -7.45
CA TRP A 31 37.37 0.71 -6.64
C TRP A 31 37.62 2.03 -5.89
N TYR A 32 38.88 2.34 -5.57
CA TYR A 32 39.26 3.56 -4.84
C TYR A 32 39.17 4.78 -5.77
N ASP A 33 39.63 4.61 -7.01
CA ASP A 33 39.58 5.62 -8.07
C ASP A 33 38.31 5.52 -8.94
N ALA A 34 37.23 4.96 -8.40
CA ALA A 34 35.97 4.80 -9.12
C ALA A 34 35.50 6.15 -9.69
N ARG A 35 35.14 6.15 -10.98
CA ARG A 35 34.77 7.33 -11.77
C ARG A 35 33.33 7.75 -11.52
N THR A 36 33.02 7.96 -10.25
CA THR A 36 31.72 8.43 -9.77
C THR A 36 31.82 9.85 -9.25
N GLU A 37 30.70 10.57 -9.29
CA GLU A 37 30.58 11.88 -8.66
C GLU A 37 30.90 11.77 -7.16
N LYS A 38 31.78 12.63 -6.64
CA LYS A 38 32.12 12.64 -5.21
C LYS A 38 31.27 13.67 -4.50
N ILE A 39 30.33 13.21 -3.68
CA ILE A 39 29.44 14.07 -2.89
C ILE A 39 29.65 13.89 -1.39
N LYS A 40 29.20 14.88 -0.60
CA LYS A 40 29.10 14.78 0.85
C LYS A 40 27.66 15.08 1.28
N GLY A 41 26.90 14.03 1.60
CA GLY A 41 25.54 14.16 2.14
C GLY A 41 25.53 14.79 3.52
N ARG A 42 24.53 15.62 3.81
CA ARG A 42 24.31 16.20 5.14
C ARG A 42 22.81 16.24 5.44
N PRO A 43 22.38 15.92 6.68
CA PRO A 43 20.99 16.06 7.06
C PRO A 43 20.59 17.54 7.03
N ARG A 44 19.47 17.87 6.39
CA ARG A 44 18.88 19.22 6.44
C ARG A 44 18.18 19.49 7.76
N ASP A 45 17.67 18.45 8.42
CA ASP A 45 17.04 18.52 9.75
C ASP A 45 17.64 17.44 10.68
N LEU A 46 18.37 17.88 11.71
CA LEU A 46 19.01 16.99 12.68
C LEU A 46 18.01 16.11 13.45
N ARG A 47 16.75 16.53 13.60
CA ARG A 47 15.72 15.74 14.28
C ARG A 47 15.26 14.54 13.46
N ARG A 48 15.35 14.65 12.13
CA ARG A 48 14.97 13.59 11.18
C ARG A 48 16.16 12.72 10.77
N GLY A 49 17.38 13.17 11.03
CA GLY A 49 18.59 12.49 10.58
C GLY A 49 18.77 12.63 9.06
N LEU A 50 19.57 11.74 8.48
CA LEU A 50 19.86 11.74 7.04
C LEU A 50 18.79 10.94 6.29
N THR A 51 18.05 11.60 5.40
CA THR A 51 16.93 11.04 4.64
C THR A 51 17.26 10.92 3.15
N TYR A 52 16.41 10.23 2.37
CA TYR A 52 16.54 10.22 0.91
C TYR A 52 16.49 11.62 0.30
N GLN A 53 15.71 12.55 0.86
CA GLN A 53 15.62 13.93 0.37
C GLN A 53 16.93 14.69 0.54
N ASP A 54 17.70 14.38 1.58
CA ASP A 54 19.01 14.97 1.82
C ASP A 54 20.08 14.48 0.84
N LEU A 55 19.86 13.29 0.26
CA LEU A 55 20.76 12.64 -0.69
C LEU A 55 20.26 12.72 -2.15
N ASP A 56 19.23 13.53 -2.41
CA ASP A 56 18.80 13.87 -3.77
C ASP A 56 19.78 14.86 -4.43
N ILE A 57 20.99 14.38 -4.69
CA ILE A 57 22.13 15.19 -5.15
C ILE A 57 22.75 14.53 -6.38
N GLY A 58 22.92 15.31 -7.44
CA GLY A 58 23.69 14.92 -8.63
C GLY A 58 23.19 13.63 -9.28
N SER A 59 24.12 12.77 -9.68
CA SER A 59 23.88 11.46 -10.29
C SER A 59 23.27 10.41 -9.36
N TYR A 60 23.29 10.67 -8.04
CA TYR A 60 22.67 9.78 -7.05
C TYR A 60 21.20 10.12 -6.79
N GLY A 61 20.75 11.33 -7.16
CA GLY A 61 19.42 11.83 -6.83
C GLY A 61 18.28 11.25 -7.66
N TYR A 62 17.14 11.01 -7.02
CA TYR A 62 15.93 10.51 -7.68
C TYR A 62 15.24 11.57 -8.56
N SER A 63 15.54 12.86 -8.34
CA SER A 63 15.07 13.95 -9.19
C SER A 63 15.70 13.96 -10.58
N LYS A 64 16.84 13.27 -10.77
CA LYS A 64 17.54 13.15 -12.05
C LYS A 64 17.25 11.85 -12.80
N ILE A 65 16.42 10.96 -12.25
CA ILE A 65 16.01 9.73 -12.94
C ILE A 65 15.26 10.10 -14.23
N PRO A 66 15.71 9.62 -15.40
CA PRO A 66 15.02 9.87 -16.66
C PRO A 66 13.65 9.18 -16.68
N GLU A 67 12.76 9.68 -17.53
CA GLU A 67 11.43 9.08 -17.70
C GLU A 67 11.49 7.59 -18.10
N TYR A 68 12.47 7.22 -18.93
CA TYR A 68 12.75 5.83 -19.30
C TYR A 68 14.13 5.41 -18.82
N ILE A 69 14.19 4.39 -17.98
CA ILE A 69 15.43 3.83 -17.46
C ILE A 69 15.90 2.72 -18.40
N ARG A 70 16.84 3.06 -19.29
CA ARG A 70 17.37 2.13 -20.31
C ARG A 70 18.74 1.56 -19.98
N GLY A 71 19.55 2.31 -19.23
CA GLY A 71 20.96 2.00 -19.00
C GLY A 71 21.26 1.19 -17.72
N SER A 72 20.23 0.84 -16.93
CA SER A 72 20.38 0.14 -15.65
C SER A 72 19.44 -1.06 -15.63
N GLN A 73 19.96 -2.24 -16.00
CA GLN A 73 19.18 -3.49 -15.98
C GLN A 73 19.65 -4.48 -14.92
N SER A 74 20.70 -4.12 -14.17
CA SER A 74 21.26 -4.94 -13.09
C SER A 74 20.88 -4.38 -11.72
N MET A 75 21.28 -5.08 -10.65
CA MET A 75 21.18 -4.60 -9.27
C MET A 75 22.25 -3.55 -8.91
N VAL A 76 22.99 -3.00 -9.88
CA VAL A 76 23.99 -1.95 -9.64
C VAL A 76 23.35 -0.75 -8.96
N ALA A 77 23.99 -0.24 -7.91
CA ALA A 77 23.47 0.91 -7.18
C ALA A 77 23.49 2.17 -8.07
N ARG A 78 22.38 2.90 -8.12
CA ARG A 78 22.22 4.15 -8.88
C ARG A 78 23.38 5.11 -8.59
N GLY A 79 24.04 5.61 -9.63
CA GLY A 79 25.22 6.48 -9.54
C GLY A 79 26.58 5.76 -9.44
N SER A 80 26.60 4.42 -9.31
CA SER A 80 27.85 3.66 -9.33
C SER A 80 28.45 3.56 -10.74
N GLU A 81 29.78 3.45 -10.82
CA GLU A 81 30.48 3.15 -12.07
C GLU A 81 30.12 1.75 -12.54
N LYS A 82 29.72 1.64 -13.83
CA LYS A 82 29.35 0.37 -14.45
C LYS A 82 30.55 -0.15 -15.23
N VAL A 83 31.14 -1.25 -14.76
CA VAL A 83 32.31 -1.87 -15.38
C VAL A 83 31.89 -3.18 -16.07
N GLY A 84 32.14 -3.26 -17.38
CA GLY A 84 31.82 -4.45 -18.17
C GLY A 84 30.33 -4.70 -18.35
N LYS A 85 29.99 -5.96 -18.70
CA LYS A 85 28.61 -6.40 -18.89
C LYS A 85 28.06 -6.92 -17.56
N LEU A 86 27.04 -6.24 -17.04
CA LEU A 86 26.35 -6.62 -15.81
C LEU A 86 25.13 -7.52 -16.12
N PRO A 87 24.70 -8.38 -15.18
CA PRO A 87 23.55 -9.25 -15.39
C PRO A 87 22.25 -8.45 -15.55
N ASP A 88 21.36 -8.92 -16.41
CA ASP A 88 20.02 -8.37 -16.57
C ASP A 88 19.07 -9.04 -15.57
N MET A 89 18.39 -8.24 -14.76
CA MET A 89 17.42 -8.68 -13.76
C MET A 89 16.01 -8.85 -14.32
N GLY A 90 15.77 -8.50 -15.58
CA GLY A 90 14.49 -8.64 -16.25
C GLY A 90 13.42 -7.70 -15.71
N TYR A 91 13.79 -6.47 -15.33
CA TYR A 91 12.83 -5.48 -14.85
C TYR A 91 11.76 -5.20 -15.90
N LEU A 92 10.48 -5.20 -15.48
CA LEU A 92 9.35 -4.88 -16.35
C LEU A 92 8.93 -3.42 -16.23
N LEU A 93 9.11 -2.82 -15.05
CA LEU A 93 8.73 -1.44 -14.76
C LEU A 93 9.96 -0.54 -14.84
N ASN A 94 10.22 -0.05 -16.06
CA ASN A 94 11.37 0.80 -16.40
C ASN A 94 11.00 2.27 -16.68
N ARG A 95 9.71 2.61 -16.61
CA ARG A 95 9.22 3.95 -16.86
C ARG A 95 8.81 4.61 -15.55
N LYS A 96 9.37 5.78 -15.25
CA LYS A 96 9.15 6.47 -13.97
C LYS A 96 7.68 6.81 -13.77
N SER A 97 7.01 7.33 -14.79
CA SER A 97 5.59 7.71 -14.69
C SER A 97 4.60 6.54 -14.56
N ASP A 98 5.03 5.29 -14.68
CA ASP A 98 4.14 4.16 -14.39
C ASP A 98 4.02 3.90 -12.88
N VAL A 99 4.96 4.38 -12.07
CA VAL A 99 5.11 3.93 -10.68
C VAL A 99 5.44 5.05 -9.68
N TRP A 100 5.82 6.24 -10.13
CA TRP A 100 6.36 7.26 -9.25
C TRP A 100 5.30 8.17 -8.63
N SER A 101 5.57 8.66 -7.41
CA SER A 101 4.84 9.76 -6.78
C SER A 101 5.82 10.71 -6.10
N ASP A 102 5.63 12.02 -6.21
CA ASP A 102 6.56 13.03 -5.69
C ASP A 102 6.70 13.01 -4.15
N ASN A 103 5.71 12.48 -3.44
CA ASN A 103 5.74 12.34 -1.98
C ASN A 103 6.36 11.03 -1.49
N VAL A 104 6.80 10.12 -2.38
CA VAL A 104 7.21 8.75 -2.01
C VAL A 104 8.33 8.72 -0.96
N THR A 105 9.29 9.64 -1.04
CA THR A 105 10.38 9.74 -0.07
C THR A 105 9.89 10.17 1.30
N THR A 106 9.02 11.19 1.36
CA THR A 106 8.39 11.63 2.60
C THR A 106 7.58 10.51 3.24
N LEU A 107 6.80 9.78 2.44
CA LEU A 107 5.95 8.70 2.93
C LEU A 107 6.78 7.54 3.51
N TYR A 108 7.91 7.20 2.87
CA TYR A 108 8.83 6.20 3.40
C TYR A 108 9.45 6.61 4.74
N GLU A 109 9.88 7.87 4.88
CA GLU A 109 10.40 8.40 6.15
C GLU A 109 9.31 8.44 7.23
N GLU A 110 8.08 8.81 6.87
CA GLU A 110 6.94 8.79 7.78
C GLU A 110 6.67 7.38 8.31
N ALA A 111 6.65 6.36 7.44
CA ALA A 111 6.39 4.96 7.82
C ALA A 111 7.38 4.44 8.88
N LYS A 112 8.63 4.89 8.84
CA LYS A 112 9.63 4.56 9.88
C LYS A 112 9.37 5.31 11.17
N SER A 113 9.17 6.63 11.10
CA SER A 113 9.02 7.48 12.29
C SER A 113 7.74 7.22 13.09
N ARG A 114 6.68 6.75 12.42
CA ARG A 114 5.38 6.46 13.01
C ARG A 114 5.07 4.96 13.10
N ARG A 115 6.10 4.13 13.10
CA ARG A 115 6.00 2.68 13.32
C ARG A 115 5.26 2.39 14.63
N TRP A 116 4.47 1.31 14.59
CA TRP A 116 3.83 0.70 15.75
C TRP A 116 3.99 -0.83 15.69
N ALA A 117 3.74 -1.50 16.81
CA ALA A 117 3.84 -2.95 16.98
C ALA A 117 2.53 -3.49 17.57
N PRO A 118 1.78 -4.32 16.82
CA PRO A 118 0.50 -4.86 17.27
C PRO A 118 0.53 -5.53 18.64
N ALA A 119 1.62 -6.22 18.97
CA ALA A 119 1.74 -6.96 20.23
C ALA A 119 1.76 -6.08 21.49
N VAL A 120 2.31 -4.86 21.41
CA VAL A 120 2.61 -4.04 22.60
C VAL A 120 1.96 -2.66 22.59
N ASP A 121 1.71 -2.08 21.41
CA ASP A 121 1.14 -0.74 21.29
C ASP A 121 -0.40 -0.73 21.34
N VAL A 122 -1.03 -1.89 21.11
CA VAL A 122 -2.47 -2.08 21.26
C VAL A 122 -2.76 -2.53 22.69
N PRO A 123 -3.67 -1.87 23.43
CA PRO A 123 -3.86 -2.12 24.86
C PRO A 123 -4.78 -3.33 25.12
N TRP A 124 -4.39 -4.52 24.67
CA TRP A 124 -5.21 -5.74 24.66
C TRP A 124 -5.92 -6.06 25.99
N THR A 125 -5.22 -5.86 27.12
CA THR A 125 -5.75 -6.12 28.47
C THR A 125 -6.99 -5.30 28.84
N GLU A 126 -7.27 -4.22 28.11
CA GLU A 126 -8.50 -3.44 28.32
C GLU A 126 -9.76 -4.23 27.91
N LEU A 127 -9.65 -5.20 27.00
CA LEU A 127 -10.75 -6.12 26.68
C LEU A 127 -11.00 -7.12 27.82
N ASP A 128 -9.97 -7.55 28.54
CA ASP A 128 -10.14 -8.42 29.72
C ASP A 128 -10.83 -7.69 30.87
N LYS A 129 -10.43 -6.42 31.10
CA LYS A 129 -11.01 -5.58 32.15
C LYS A 129 -12.46 -5.22 31.86
N LYS A 130 -12.80 -5.01 30.59
CA LYS A 130 -14.15 -4.64 30.15
C LYS A 130 -14.54 -5.47 28.92
N PRO A 131 -14.99 -6.71 29.12
CA PRO A 131 -15.48 -7.55 28.04
C PRO A 131 -16.65 -6.90 27.32
N LEU A 132 -16.73 -7.13 26.00
CA LEU A 132 -17.87 -6.67 25.22
C LEU A 132 -19.06 -7.63 25.39
N PRO A 133 -20.31 -7.13 25.24
CA PRO A 133 -21.47 -8.00 25.01
C PRO A 133 -21.23 -8.95 23.83
N HIS A 134 -21.81 -10.15 23.91
CA HIS A 134 -21.56 -11.23 22.96
C HIS A 134 -21.79 -10.81 21.49
N GLU A 135 -22.88 -10.10 21.22
CA GLU A 135 -23.24 -9.62 19.89
C GLU A 135 -22.25 -8.59 19.32
N LEU A 136 -21.69 -7.72 20.17
CA LEU A 136 -20.68 -6.76 19.77
C LEU A 136 -19.33 -7.42 19.54
N GLU A 137 -18.99 -8.42 20.35
CA GLU A 137 -17.75 -9.18 20.18
C GLU A 137 -17.79 -10.01 18.89
N ALA A 138 -18.92 -10.68 18.61
CA ALA A 138 -19.13 -11.40 17.36
C ALA A 138 -19.09 -10.47 16.12
N ALA A 139 -19.70 -9.28 16.22
CA ALA A 139 -19.63 -8.27 15.16
C ALA A 139 -18.18 -7.79 14.95
N CYS A 140 -17.44 -7.50 16.03
CA CYS A 140 -16.02 -7.15 15.92
C CYS A 140 -15.23 -8.26 15.23
N ALA A 141 -15.36 -9.50 15.70
CA ALA A 141 -14.68 -10.65 15.11
C ALA A 141 -14.93 -10.80 13.61
N GLN A 142 -16.18 -10.67 13.17
CA GLN A 142 -16.54 -10.71 11.75
C GLN A 142 -15.92 -9.53 10.97
N LEU A 143 -16.04 -8.30 11.49
CA LEU A 143 -15.45 -7.11 10.85
C LEU A 143 -13.94 -7.26 10.69
N TYR A 144 -13.22 -7.64 11.76
CA TYR A 144 -11.77 -7.78 11.71
C TYR A 144 -11.31 -8.95 10.83
N THR A 145 -12.15 -9.97 10.64
CA THR A 145 -11.90 -11.03 9.65
C THR A 145 -11.90 -10.45 8.23
N PHE A 146 -12.92 -9.67 7.89
CA PHE A 146 -12.98 -8.99 6.58
C PHE A 146 -11.83 -7.99 6.37
N LEU A 147 -11.49 -7.22 7.41
CA LEU A 147 -10.39 -6.26 7.35
C LEU A 147 -9.03 -6.96 7.18
N GLN A 148 -8.86 -8.14 7.77
CA GLN A 148 -7.68 -9.00 7.60
C GLN A 148 -7.53 -9.44 6.12
N GLU A 149 -8.61 -9.84 5.46
CA GLU A 149 -8.62 -10.23 4.03
C GLU A 149 -8.18 -9.05 3.14
N CYS A 150 -8.72 -7.86 3.40
CA CYS A 150 -8.32 -6.64 2.70
C CYS A 150 -6.84 -6.26 2.95
N ALA A 151 -6.34 -6.46 4.17
CA ALA A 151 -4.94 -6.21 4.52
C ALA A 151 -3.99 -7.18 3.79
N LEU A 152 -4.40 -8.44 3.61
CA LEU A 152 -3.62 -9.44 2.86
C LEU A 152 -3.42 -9.03 1.41
N VAL A 153 -4.48 -8.57 0.74
CA VAL A 153 -4.40 -8.09 -0.64
C VAL A 153 -3.54 -6.83 -0.77
N SER A 154 -3.64 -5.93 0.22
CA SER A 154 -2.80 -4.72 0.30
C SER A 154 -1.32 -5.04 0.53
N LEU A 155 -1.01 -6.16 1.19
CA LEU A 155 0.34 -6.71 1.36
C LEU A 155 0.86 -7.37 0.07
N ASP A 156 0.03 -8.18 -0.59
CA ASP A 156 0.42 -8.96 -1.76
C ASP A 156 0.58 -8.10 -3.03
N PHE A 157 -0.15 -6.99 -3.15
CA PHE A 157 -0.02 -6.10 -4.28
C PHE A 157 1.43 -5.60 -4.48
N PRO A 158 2.07 -4.89 -3.52
CA PRO A 158 3.46 -4.46 -3.69
C PRO A 158 4.43 -5.65 -3.82
N SER A 159 4.17 -6.78 -3.16
CA SER A 159 5.07 -7.96 -3.21
C SER A 159 5.23 -8.52 -4.63
N ARG A 160 4.16 -8.50 -5.43
CA ARG A 160 4.15 -8.88 -6.85
C ARG A 160 5.05 -7.98 -7.72
N TRP A 161 5.17 -6.70 -7.37
CA TRP A 161 5.76 -5.69 -8.25
C TRP A 161 7.16 -5.24 -7.82
N VAL A 162 7.50 -5.24 -6.52
CA VAL A 162 8.82 -4.81 -6.01
C VAL A 162 10.01 -5.37 -6.80
N PRO A 163 10.11 -6.68 -7.08
CA PRO A 163 11.26 -7.21 -7.82
C PRO A 163 11.29 -6.80 -9.29
N LEU A 164 10.15 -6.43 -9.87
CA LEU A 164 9.98 -6.06 -11.27
C LEU A 164 10.24 -4.56 -11.53
N VAL A 165 10.28 -3.74 -10.47
CA VAL A 165 10.66 -2.32 -10.51
C VAL A 165 12.16 -2.16 -10.66
N ASN A 166 12.55 -1.34 -11.64
CA ASN A 166 13.93 -0.99 -11.90
C ASN A 166 14.65 -0.52 -10.63
N GLN A 167 15.86 -1.02 -10.39
CA GLN A 167 16.63 -0.72 -9.18
C GLN A 167 16.98 0.77 -9.03
N ASP A 168 17.05 1.51 -10.13
CA ASP A 168 17.27 2.96 -10.09
C ASP A 168 16.10 3.71 -9.41
N LEU A 169 14.96 3.07 -9.13
CA LEU A 169 13.83 3.63 -8.37
C LEU A 169 13.84 3.16 -6.90
N ILE A 170 15.01 3.17 -6.26
CA ILE A 170 15.21 2.61 -4.91
C ILE A 170 14.30 3.23 -3.83
N GLU A 171 13.98 4.52 -3.92
CA GLU A 171 13.07 5.20 -2.98
C GLU A 171 11.66 4.62 -3.06
N LEU A 172 11.19 4.36 -4.27
CA LEU A 172 9.91 3.73 -4.51
C LEU A 172 9.93 2.27 -4.00
N LYS A 173 10.97 1.49 -4.32
CA LYS A 173 11.08 0.11 -3.82
C LYS A 173 11.09 0.08 -2.30
N SER A 174 11.77 1.04 -1.67
CA SER A 174 11.79 1.20 -0.21
C SER A 174 10.39 1.48 0.35
N PHE A 175 9.63 2.38 -0.29
CA PHE A 175 8.25 2.66 0.09
C PHE A 175 7.33 1.44 -0.09
N MET A 176 7.42 0.72 -1.21
CA MET A 176 6.64 -0.51 -1.42
C MET A 176 6.92 -1.56 -0.35
N CYS A 177 8.19 -1.72 0.07
CA CYS A 177 8.52 -2.57 1.22
C CYS A 177 7.92 -2.04 2.54
N ALA A 178 7.85 -0.72 2.73
CA ALA A 178 7.17 -0.14 3.89
C ALA A 178 5.66 -0.42 3.87
N GLN A 179 5.01 -0.35 2.69
CA GLN A 179 3.61 -0.75 2.52
C GLN A 179 3.39 -2.21 2.90
N MET A 180 4.31 -3.11 2.49
CA MET A 180 4.26 -4.51 2.91
C MET A 180 4.37 -4.66 4.43
N LEU A 181 5.27 -3.92 5.08
CA LEU A 181 5.39 -3.96 6.53
C LEU A 181 4.14 -3.43 7.24
N ASP A 182 3.54 -2.35 6.75
CA ASP A 182 2.28 -1.82 7.27
C ASP A 182 1.13 -2.83 7.10
N GLY A 183 0.98 -3.39 5.90
CA GLY A 183 0.02 -4.45 5.61
C GLY A 183 0.19 -5.68 6.51
N SER A 184 1.44 -6.11 6.76
CA SER A 184 1.74 -7.25 7.63
C SER A 184 1.33 -7.00 9.10
N ARG A 185 1.51 -5.76 9.60
CA ARG A 185 1.08 -5.38 10.96
C ARG A 185 -0.43 -5.34 11.08
N LEU A 186 -1.12 -4.82 10.06
CA LEU A 186 -2.58 -4.79 10.02
C LEU A 186 -3.15 -6.20 9.95
N LEU A 187 -2.58 -7.05 9.10
CA LEU A 187 -2.92 -8.48 9.01
C LEU A 187 -2.82 -9.15 10.39
N GLU A 188 -1.68 -8.99 11.07
CA GLU A 188 -1.45 -9.51 12.42
C GLU A 188 -2.46 -8.94 13.44
N ALA A 189 -2.65 -7.63 13.45
CA ALA A 189 -3.47 -6.95 14.45
C ALA A 189 -4.96 -7.27 14.31
N PHE A 190 -5.48 -7.31 13.08
CA PHE A 190 -6.87 -7.67 12.81
C PHE A 190 -7.13 -9.13 13.15
N ARG A 191 -6.19 -10.04 12.79
CA ARG A 191 -6.26 -11.44 13.21
C ARG A 191 -6.33 -11.58 14.73
N LYS A 192 -5.42 -10.90 15.44
CA LYS A 192 -5.39 -10.92 16.90
C LYS A 192 -6.69 -10.41 17.48
N ARG A 193 -7.20 -9.27 16.99
CA ARG A 193 -8.44 -8.69 17.52
C ARG A 193 -9.65 -9.59 17.30
N ALA A 194 -9.76 -10.27 16.16
CA ALA A 194 -10.84 -11.23 15.93
C ALA A 194 -10.79 -12.44 16.87
N LEU A 195 -9.59 -12.88 17.27
CA LEU A 195 -9.41 -14.04 18.13
C LEU A 195 -9.42 -13.70 19.64
N TYR A 196 -8.97 -12.50 20.01
CA TYR A 196 -8.68 -12.15 21.42
C TYR A 196 -9.92 -12.22 22.32
N GLY A 197 -11.06 -11.71 21.86
CA GLY A 197 -12.30 -11.74 22.65
C GLY A 197 -13.06 -13.07 22.60
N GLY A 198 -12.50 -14.11 21.96
CA GLY A 198 -13.01 -15.48 22.03
C GLY A 198 -14.11 -15.84 21.03
N ALA A 199 -14.59 -14.91 20.20
CA ALA A 199 -15.61 -15.19 19.18
C ALA A 199 -15.06 -15.99 17.97
N GLY A 200 -13.76 -15.92 17.71
CA GLY A 200 -13.12 -16.64 16.61
C GLY A 200 -13.15 -15.87 15.28
N LEU A 201 -12.65 -16.47 14.20
CA LEU A 201 -12.74 -15.85 12.87
C LEU A 201 -14.16 -15.95 12.33
N GLY A 202 -14.58 -14.91 11.61
CA GLY A 202 -15.84 -14.85 10.90
C GLY A 202 -15.81 -15.58 9.55
N ARG A 203 -16.82 -15.28 8.73
CA ARG A 203 -16.99 -15.81 7.38
C ARG A 203 -16.32 -14.90 6.35
N ALA A 204 -15.72 -15.50 5.33
CA ALA A 204 -15.27 -14.80 4.13
C ALA A 204 -16.45 -14.53 3.19
N SER A 205 -16.42 -13.39 2.50
CA SER A 205 -17.46 -13.01 1.54
C SER A 205 -17.06 -13.38 0.12
N VAL A 206 -17.86 -14.22 -0.56
CA VAL A 206 -17.56 -14.65 -1.95
C VAL A 206 -17.45 -13.46 -2.91
N SER A 207 -18.33 -12.47 -2.79
CA SER A 207 -18.30 -11.28 -3.65
C SER A 207 -17.09 -10.39 -3.36
N ALA A 208 -16.72 -10.24 -2.08
CA ALA A 208 -15.55 -9.46 -1.71
C ALA A 208 -14.27 -10.13 -2.22
N GLU A 209 -14.11 -11.44 -2.00
CA GLU A 209 -12.95 -12.21 -2.45
C GLU A 209 -12.78 -12.15 -3.97
N GLN A 210 -13.88 -12.25 -4.72
CA GLN A 210 -13.84 -12.12 -6.18
C GLN A 210 -13.40 -10.71 -6.61
N GLY A 211 -13.91 -9.66 -5.97
CA GLY A 211 -13.53 -8.28 -6.27
C GLY A 211 -12.09 -7.94 -5.85
N LEU A 212 -11.65 -8.43 -4.70
CA LEU A 212 -10.27 -8.29 -4.23
C LEU A 212 -9.29 -8.97 -5.18
N LYS A 213 -9.62 -10.16 -5.67
CA LYS A 213 -8.84 -10.86 -6.70
C LYS A 213 -8.74 -10.04 -7.97
N GLU A 214 -9.84 -9.47 -8.45
CA GLU A 214 -9.88 -8.62 -9.65
C GLU A 214 -8.92 -7.43 -9.53
N TRP A 215 -8.95 -6.73 -8.39
CA TRP A 215 -8.05 -5.60 -8.14
C TRP A 215 -6.57 -6.01 -7.96
N LEU A 216 -6.30 -7.11 -7.24
CA LEU A 216 -4.94 -7.61 -7.03
C LEU A 216 -4.25 -8.02 -8.35
N TRP A 217 -5.03 -8.59 -9.26
CA TRP A 217 -4.55 -9.15 -10.52
C TRP A 217 -4.69 -8.21 -11.72
N ALA A 218 -4.81 -6.90 -11.49
CA ALA A 218 -4.71 -5.91 -12.56
C ALA A 218 -3.47 -6.14 -13.45
N ASP A 219 -3.64 -5.92 -14.75
CA ASP A 219 -2.64 -6.25 -15.78
C ASP A 219 -1.40 -5.35 -15.70
N THR A 220 -1.61 -4.09 -15.35
CA THR A 220 -0.55 -3.08 -15.27
C THR A 220 -0.42 -2.51 -13.86
N TYR A 221 0.77 -2.02 -13.53
CA TYR A 221 0.99 -1.38 -12.23
C TYR A 221 0.11 -0.15 -12.00
N PRO A 222 -0.04 0.82 -12.94
CA PRO A 222 -0.92 1.98 -12.73
C PRO A 222 -2.36 1.58 -12.40
N GLN A 223 -2.90 0.59 -13.11
CA GLN A 223 -4.25 0.05 -12.86
C GLN A 223 -4.35 -0.61 -11.47
N GLY A 224 -3.39 -1.47 -11.12
CA GLY A 224 -3.37 -2.09 -9.80
C GLY A 224 -3.17 -1.08 -8.67
N SER A 225 -2.37 -0.03 -8.89
CA SER A 225 -2.13 1.03 -7.92
C SER A 225 -3.37 1.89 -7.70
N VAL A 226 -4.13 2.25 -8.75
CA VAL A 226 -5.40 2.95 -8.54
C VAL A 226 -6.40 2.06 -7.78
N SER A 227 -6.45 0.76 -8.08
CA SER A 227 -7.37 -0.18 -7.42
C SER A 227 -7.02 -0.41 -5.94
N ILE A 228 -5.75 -0.67 -5.63
CA ILE A 228 -5.33 -1.02 -4.27
C ILE A 228 -4.96 0.22 -3.44
N ASN A 229 -4.09 1.08 -3.97
CA ASN A 229 -3.58 2.21 -3.19
C ASN A 229 -4.53 3.40 -3.14
N LEU A 230 -5.46 3.56 -4.10
CA LEU A 230 -6.42 4.67 -4.10
C LEU A 230 -7.82 4.20 -3.73
N SER A 231 -8.38 3.21 -4.44
CA SER A 231 -9.77 2.75 -4.24
C SER A 231 -9.93 1.95 -2.94
N LEU A 232 -9.23 0.82 -2.79
CA LEU A 232 -9.32 -0.04 -1.60
C LEU A 232 -8.85 0.71 -0.34
N ALA A 233 -7.63 1.27 -0.37
CA ALA A 233 -7.11 1.99 0.79
C ALA A 233 -7.95 3.22 1.15
N GLY A 234 -8.53 3.91 0.16
CA GLY A 234 -9.44 5.04 0.38
C GLY A 234 -10.76 4.62 1.04
N LEU A 235 -11.34 3.51 0.59
CA LEU A 235 -12.50 2.88 1.20
C LEU A 235 -12.20 2.46 2.65
N LEU A 236 -11.10 1.73 2.87
CA LEU A 236 -10.68 1.28 4.18
C LEU A 236 -10.40 2.45 5.13
N LEU A 237 -9.81 3.54 4.65
CA LEU A 237 -9.62 4.75 5.46
C LEU A 237 -10.94 5.37 5.94
N ALA A 238 -12.00 5.31 5.13
CA ALA A 238 -13.34 5.72 5.56
C ALA A 238 -13.92 4.73 6.59
N VAL A 239 -13.78 3.42 6.35
CA VAL A 239 -14.21 2.37 7.29
C VAL A 239 -13.50 2.50 8.64
N TYR A 240 -12.17 2.67 8.66
CA TYR A 240 -11.40 2.82 9.89
C TYR A 240 -11.80 4.05 10.69
N ARG A 241 -12.02 5.20 10.03
CA ARG A 241 -12.55 6.41 10.69
C ARG A 241 -13.92 6.16 11.32
N HIS A 242 -14.80 5.46 10.61
CA HIS A 242 -16.13 5.12 11.09
C HIS A 242 -16.08 4.19 12.29
N VAL A 243 -15.34 3.09 12.20
CA VAL A 243 -15.17 2.13 13.30
C VAL A 243 -14.52 2.82 14.50
N ALA A 244 -13.55 3.71 14.32
CA ALA A 244 -12.97 4.48 15.43
C ALA A 244 -13.99 5.38 16.14
N ALA A 245 -14.93 5.97 15.40
CA ALA A 245 -15.97 6.84 15.96
C ALA A 245 -16.96 6.05 16.84
N PHE A 246 -17.34 4.85 16.40
CA PHE A 246 -18.28 3.95 17.09
C PHE A 246 -17.60 2.84 17.89
N ALA A 247 -16.28 2.91 18.07
CA ALA A 247 -15.48 1.83 18.63
C ALA A 247 -16.05 1.34 19.99
N PRO A 248 -16.38 0.03 20.12
CA PRO A 248 -17.01 -0.50 21.32
C PRO A 248 -16.01 -0.61 22.49
N SER A 249 -14.71 -0.57 22.20
CA SER A 249 -13.64 -0.55 23.20
C SER A 249 -12.54 0.46 22.88
N ARG A 250 -11.70 0.73 23.89
CA ARG A 250 -10.47 1.51 23.71
C ARG A 250 -9.44 0.80 22.81
N VAL A 251 -9.44 -0.54 22.81
CA VAL A 251 -8.59 -1.37 21.93
C VAL A 251 -8.95 -1.09 20.48
N ASP A 252 -10.24 -1.18 20.13
CA ASP A 252 -10.73 -0.96 18.78
C ASP A 252 -10.43 0.46 18.30
N ARG A 253 -10.70 1.46 19.15
CA ARG A 253 -10.41 2.87 18.82
C ARG A 253 -8.93 3.10 18.56
N LYS A 254 -8.05 2.53 19.38
CA LYS A 254 -6.60 2.71 19.27
C LYS A 254 -6.06 1.98 18.03
N LEU A 255 -6.52 0.75 17.79
CA LEU A 255 -6.16 -0.05 16.62
C LEU A 255 -6.57 0.63 15.31
N MET A 256 -7.80 1.15 15.23
CA MET A 256 -8.23 1.95 14.08
C MET A 256 -7.41 3.22 13.91
N GLY A 257 -6.94 3.83 15.00
CA GLY A 257 -5.96 4.93 14.97
C GLY A 257 -4.71 4.61 14.16
N TYR A 258 -4.12 3.44 14.41
CA TYR A 258 -2.96 2.96 13.67
C TYR A 258 -3.31 2.59 12.22
N ALA A 259 -4.43 1.90 12.00
CA ALA A 259 -4.88 1.54 10.66
C ALA A 259 -5.14 2.75 9.76
N MET A 260 -5.74 3.82 10.30
CA MET A 260 -5.92 5.09 9.57
C MET A 260 -4.60 5.73 9.17
N GLN A 261 -3.58 5.67 10.04
CA GLN A 261 -2.27 6.23 9.75
C GLN A 261 -1.62 5.52 8.55
N ASP A 262 -1.67 4.19 8.55
CA ASP A 262 -1.06 3.36 7.53
C ASP A 262 -1.82 3.48 6.19
N ALA A 263 -3.16 3.44 6.23
CA ALA A 263 -4.00 3.66 5.06
C ALA A 263 -3.88 5.07 4.48
N ALA A 264 -3.71 6.10 5.32
CA ALA A 264 -3.53 7.48 4.84
C ALA A 264 -2.24 7.63 4.02
N ARG A 265 -1.14 7.00 4.43
CA ARG A 265 0.10 6.96 3.62
C ARG A 265 -0.13 6.26 2.29
N GLN A 266 -0.80 5.11 2.31
CA GLN A 266 -1.10 4.33 1.11
C GLN A 266 -1.98 5.13 0.13
N VAL A 267 -3.04 5.79 0.60
CA VAL A 267 -3.91 6.68 -0.19
C VAL A 267 -3.13 7.88 -0.74
N SER A 268 -2.27 8.49 0.07
CA SER A 268 -1.45 9.62 -0.36
C SER A 268 -0.51 9.24 -1.50
N TYR A 269 0.04 8.03 -1.46
CA TYR A 269 0.81 7.46 -2.57
C TYR A 269 -0.07 7.18 -3.78
N GLY A 270 -1.20 6.48 -3.63
CA GLY A 270 -2.08 6.13 -4.75
C GLY A 270 -2.57 7.36 -5.53
N LEU A 271 -2.99 8.40 -4.82
CA LEU A 271 -3.36 9.70 -5.41
C LEU A 271 -2.17 10.33 -6.15
N GLY A 272 -1.02 10.42 -5.51
CA GLY A 272 0.16 11.05 -6.11
C GLY A 272 0.69 10.29 -7.32
N ALA A 273 0.64 8.95 -7.28
CA ALA A 273 1.08 8.08 -8.37
C ALA A 273 0.16 8.19 -9.59
N LEU A 274 -1.17 8.16 -9.39
CA LEU A 274 -2.12 8.36 -10.49
C LEU A 274 -1.96 9.77 -11.11
N ARG A 275 -1.81 10.79 -10.27
CA ARG A 275 -1.58 12.17 -10.74
C ARG A 275 -0.31 12.29 -11.55
N TYR A 276 0.80 11.75 -11.05
CA TYR A 276 2.08 11.78 -11.76
C TYR A 276 1.96 11.03 -13.09
N HIS A 277 1.31 9.87 -13.09
CA HIS A 277 1.05 9.08 -14.30
C HIS A 277 0.31 9.90 -15.36
N LEU A 278 -0.82 10.51 -15.01
CA LEU A 278 -1.67 11.26 -15.96
C LEU A 278 -1.02 12.57 -16.43
N GLN A 279 -0.23 13.23 -15.58
CA GLN A 279 0.52 14.44 -15.99
C GLN A 279 1.59 14.12 -17.03
N HIS A 280 2.25 12.97 -16.93
CA HIS A 280 3.32 12.56 -17.86
C HIS A 280 2.80 11.70 -19.02
N GLN A 281 1.59 11.15 -18.89
CA GLN A 281 0.94 10.30 -19.89
C GLN A 281 -0.54 10.69 -20.07
N PRO A 282 -0.85 11.92 -20.51
CA PRO A 282 -2.24 12.39 -20.61
C PRO A 282 -3.10 11.52 -21.54
N ALA A 283 -2.50 10.88 -22.55
CA ALA A 283 -3.20 9.94 -23.44
C ALA A 283 -3.73 8.69 -22.72
N GLN A 284 -3.18 8.33 -21.55
CA GLN A 284 -3.64 7.18 -20.75
C GLN A 284 -4.91 7.48 -19.95
N ALA A 285 -5.37 8.74 -19.89
CA ALA A 285 -6.59 9.08 -19.16
C ALA A 285 -7.81 8.29 -19.65
N ALA A 286 -7.94 8.12 -20.98
CA ALA A 286 -9.04 7.34 -21.55
C ALA A 286 -8.97 5.84 -21.18
N ALA A 287 -7.78 5.25 -21.23
CA ALA A 287 -7.57 3.84 -20.87
C ALA A 287 -7.78 3.61 -19.36
N MET A 288 -7.31 4.53 -18.51
CA MET A 288 -7.55 4.49 -17.08
C MET A 288 -9.04 4.66 -16.77
N ASN A 289 -9.74 5.51 -17.53
CA ASN A 289 -11.17 5.65 -17.40
C ASN A 289 -11.89 4.34 -17.77
N GLN A 290 -11.57 3.75 -18.92
CA GLN A 290 -12.17 2.47 -19.30
C GLN A 290 -11.93 1.38 -18.23
N TYR A 291 -10.71 1.28 -17.71
CA TYR A 291 -10.39 0.33 -16.64
C TYR A 291 -11.27 0.53 -15.39
N LEU A 292 -11.42 1.78 -14.94
CA LEU A 292 -12.28 2.08 -13.79
C LEU A 292 -13.75 1.81 -14.09
N ASP A 293 -14.25 2.07 -15.30
CA ASP A 293 -15.64 1.74 -15.68
C ASP A 293 -15.90 0.23 -15.58
N ASP A 294 -14.88 -0.57 -15.86
CA ASP A 294 -14.94 -2.03 -15.80
C ASP A 294 -14.77 -2.60 -14.39
N THR A 295 -14.04 -1.92 -13.49
CA THR A 295 -13.67 -2.47 -12.17
C THR A 295 -14.24 -1.74 -10.95
N GLU A 296 -14.84 -0.56 -11.12
CA GLU A 296 -15.34 0.22 -9.97
C GLU A 296 -16.47 -0.51 -9.22
N HIS A 297 -17.15 -1.47 -9.86
CA HIS A 297 -18.16 -2.31 -9.22
C HIS A 297 -17.62 -3.11 -8.04
N VAL A 298 -16.31 -3.35 -7.95
CA VAL A 298 -15.68 -4.00 -6.79
C VAL A 298 -15.93 -3.21 -5.50
N ILE A 299 -16.02 -1.88 -5.56
CA ILE A 299 -16.40 -1.05 -4.40
C ILE A 299 -17.75 -1.51 -3.82
N LEU A 300 -18.71 -1.82 -4.70
CA LEU A 300 -20.03 -2.31 -4.30
C LEU A 300 -19.98 -3.76 -3.82
N ALA A 301 -19.10 -4.60 -4.37
CA ALA A 301 -18.90 -5.97 -3.89
C ALA A 301 -18.37 -5.99 -2.44
N LEU A 302 -17.50 -5.04 -2.08
CA LEU A 302 -17.00 -4.86 -0.72
C LEU A 302 -18.05 -4.23 0.19
N LEU A 303 -18.55 -3.03 -0.16
CA LEU A 303 -19.52 -2.29 0.65
C LEU A 303 -20.88 -2.96 0.75
N GLY A 304 -21.24 -3.82 -0.20
CA GLY A 304 -22.49 -4.57 -0.23
C GLY A 304 -22.42 -5.94 0.46
N SER A 305 -21.23 -6.38 0.87
CA SER A 305 -21.08 -7.70 1.51
C SER A 305 -21.75 -7.70 2.90
N PRO A 306 -22.58 -8.71 3.23
CA PRO A 306 -23.13 -8.86 4.58
C PRO A 306 -22.04 -8.96 5.65
N GLU A 307 -20.92 -9.59 5.31
CA GLU A 307 -19.74 -9.77 6.18
C GLU A 307 -19.06 -8.45 6.58
N LEU A 308 -19.29 -7.36 5.86
CA LEU A 308 -18.88 -6.01 6.25
C LEU A 308 -20.07 -5.20 6.80
N LEU A 309 -21.23 -5.23 6.12
CA LEU A 309 -22.38 -4.38 6.44
C LEU A 309 -23.01 -4.67 7.78
N GLU A 310 -23.32 -5.94 8.07
CA GLU A 310 -24.02 -6.29 9.31
C GLU A 310 -23.17 -5.98 10.55
N PRO A 311 -21.86 -6.33 10.60
CA PRO A 311 -21.00 -5.90 11.70
C PRO A 311 -20.93 -4.40 11.89
N LEU A 312 -20.83 -3.63 10.79
CA LEU A 312 -20.81 -2.17 10.88
C LEU A 312 -22.11 -1.62 11.45
N ILE A 313 -23.26 -2.18 11.07
CA ILE A 313 -24.56 -1.80 11.63
C ILE A 313 -24.61 -2.10 13.13
N ILE A 314 -24.22 -3.30 13.56
CA ILE A 314 -24.26 -3.72 14.97
C ILE A 314 -23.30 -2.85 15.80
N ILE A 315 -22.06 -2.65 15.35
CA ILE A 315 -21.06 -1.83 16.04
C ILE A 315 -21.52 -0.37 16.13
N SER A 316 -22.07 0.18 15.05
CA SER A 316 -22.51 1.58 15.03
C SER A 316 -23.77 1.81 15.87
N GLY A 317 -24.63 0.80 15.98
CA GLY A 317 -25.84 0.82 16.79
C GLY A 317 -25.60 0.51 18.28
N GLY A 318 -24.48 -0.17 18.58
CA GLY A 318 -24.16 -0.63 19.93
C GLY A 318 -24.88 -1.92 20.35
N GLY A 319 -25.42 -2.70 19.41
CA GLY A 319 -26.10 -3.98 19.70
C GLY A 319 -27.16 -4.37 18.67
N LEU A 320 -27.97 -5.37 19.02
CA LEU A 320 -28.98 -6.00 18.15
C LEU A 320 -30.43 -5.53 18.41
N GLU A 321 -30.66 -4.70 19.42
CA GLU A 321 -32.00 -4.19 19.67
C GLU A 321 -32.51 -3.35 18.50
N ARG A 322 -33.84 -3.33 18.30
CA ARG A 322 -34.46 -2.69 17.12
C ARG A 322 -34.01 -1.25 16.90
N GLU A 323 -33.95 -0.45 17.96
CA GLU A 323 -33.51 0.96 17.88
C GLU A 323 -32.00 1.09 17.65
N GLN A 324 -31.19 0.16 18.17
CA GLN A 324 -29.74 0.11 17.93
C GLN A 324 -29.47 -0.21 16.46
N VAL A 325 -30.09 -1.27 15.91
CA VAL A 325 -29.97 -1.64 14.49
C VAL A 325 -30.43 -0.50 13.59
N LYS A 326 -31.50 0.20 13.94
CA LYS A 326 -31.98 1.38 13.22
C LYS A 326 -30.92 2.50 13.20
N ALA A 327 -30.34 2.84 14.36
CA ALA A 327 -29.27 3.84 14.44
C ALA A 327 -28.02 3.40 13.64
N GLY A 328 -27.66 2.13 13.74
CA GLY A 328 -26.53 1.53 13.04
C GLY A 328 -26.68 1.56 11.51
N ARG A 329 -27.87 1.27 11.00
CA ARG A 329 -28.23 1.41 9.57
C ARG A 329 -28.03 2.84 9.08
N LEU A 330 -28.54 3.82 9.82
CA LEU A 330 -28.41 5.24 9.47
C LEU A 330 -26.94 5.67 9.43
N ALA A 331 -26.15 5.26 10.42
CA ALA A 331 -24.72 5.55 10.48
C ALA A 331 -23.95 4.89 9.32
N THR A 332 -24.18 3.61 9.06
CA THR A 332 -23.52 2.85 7.99
C THR A 332 -23.88 3.38 6.61
N ALA A 333 -25.13 3.81 6.40
CA ALA A 333 -25.51 4.43 5.13
C ALA A 333 -24.87 5.81 4.91
N LYS A 334 -24.54 6.55 5.98
CA LYS A 334 -23.74 7.79 5.87
C LYS A 334 -22.29 7.47 5.50
N LEU A 335 -21.72 6.41 6.06
CA LEU A 335 -20.39 5.91 5.69
C LEU A 335 -20.31 5.58 4.20
N ILE A 336 -21.25 4.80 3.67
CA ILE A 336 -21.25 4.39 2.24
C ILE A 336 -21.23 5.62 1.33
N ARG A 337 -22.09 6.61 1.60
CA ARG A 337 -22.14 7.87 0.83
C ARG A 337 -20.84 8.67 0.94
N LEU A 338 -20.25 8.73 2.15
CA LEU A 338 -18.97 9.39 2.38
C LEU A 338 -17.84 8.69 1.62
N ALA A 339 -17.74 7.36 1.69
CA ALA A 339 -16.69 6.58 1.04
C ALA A 339 -16.70 6.77 -0.48
N VAL A 340 -17.89 6.71 -1.10
CA VAL A 340 -18.04 6.92 -2.55
C VAL A 340 -17.73 8.36 -2.95
N ARG A 341 -18.19 9.35 -2.19
CA ARG A 341 -17.87 10.76 -2.46
C ARG A 341 -16.37 11.00 -2.42
N GLU A 342 -15.70 10.59 -1.33
CA GLU A 342 -14.26 10.82 -1.21
C GLU A 342 -13.44 10.02 -2.24
N TYR A 343 -13.91 8.85 -2.67
CA TYR A 343 -13.30 8.11 -3.79
C TYR A 343 -13.31 8.95 -5.07
N LEU A 344 -14.47 9.51 -5.44
CA LEU A 344 -14.60 10.35 -6.63
C LEU A 344 -13.79 11.64 -6.52
N GLU A 345 -13.77 12.28 -5.34
CA GLU A 345 -12.95 13.47 -5.08
C GLU A 345 -11.45 13.18 -5.28
N ARG A 346 -10.98 11.98 -4.87
CA ARG A 346 -9.58 11.57 -5.10
C ARG A 346 -9.27 11.34 -6.58
N LEU A 347 -10.17 10.73 -7.34
CA LEU A 347 -9.98 10.56 -8.78
C LEU A 347 -9.95 11.90 -9.53
N GLU A 348 -10.84 12.83 -9.16
CA GLU A 348 -10.85 14.19 -9.70
C GLU A 348 -9.53 14.92 -9.38
N ALA A 349 -9.09 14.86 -8.12
CA ALA A 349 -7.82 15.45 -7.68
C ALA A 349 -6.58 14.81 -8.33
N ALA A 350 -6.70 13.57 -8.82
CA ALA A 350 -5.65 12.89 -9.56
C ALA A 350 -5.60 13.30 -11.04
N GLY A 351 -6.62 13.99 -11.56
CA GLY A 351 -6.69 14.45 -12.95
C GLY A 351 -7.64 13.64 -13.84
N LEU A 352 -8.45 12.73 -13.28
CA LEU A 352 -9.56 12.10 -14.01
C LEU A 352 -10.82 12.95 -13.86
N SER A 353 -10.85 14.07 -14.57
CA SER A 353 -11.96 15.02 -14.44
C SER A 353 -13.28 14.50 -14.98
N GLY A 354 -14.38 14.86 -14.30
CA GLY A 354 -15.73 14.48 -14.70
C GLY A 354 -16.11 13.05 -14.30
N ARG A 355 -15.34 12.43 -13.40
CA ARG A 355 -15.61 11.06 -12.96
C ARG A 355 -16.88 10.88 -12.17
N SER A 356 -17.25 11.87 -11.36
CA SER A 356 -18.53 11.87 -10.65
C SER A 356 -19.73 11.76 -11.58
N ALA A 357 -19.65 12.29 -12.80
CA ALA A 357 -20.73 12.26 -13.78
C ALA A 357 -20.79 10.95 -14.61
N SER A 358 -19.64 10.31 -14.83
CA SER A 358 -19.53 9.08 -15.65
C SER A 358 -19.63 7.79 -14.85
N SER A 359 -19.24 7.80 -13.57
CA SER A 359 -19.33 6.64 -12.68
C SER A 359 -20.78 6.18 -12.48
N ARG A 360 -20.98 4.86 -12.42
CA ARG A 360 -22.29 4.25 -12.16
C ARG A 360 -22.59 4.15 -10.66
N ILE A 361 -21.56 4.19 -9.81
CA ILE A 361 -21.66 3.97 -8.37
C ILE A 361 -22.61 4.95 -7.68
N PRO A 362 -22.56 6.29 -7.91
CA PRO A 362 -23.44 7.22 -7.21
C PRO A 362 -24.91 6.88 -7.37
N ARG A 363 -25.34 6.55 -8.59
CA ARG A 363 -26.72 6.16 -8.89
C ARG A 363 -27.15 4.88 -8.19
N VAL A 364 -26.22 3.95 -7.96
CA VAL A 364 -26.49 2.72 -7.20
C VAL A 364 -26.62 3.03 -5.71
N VAL A 365 -25.72 3.85 -5.16
CA VAL A 365 -25.74 4.24 -3.74
C VAL A 365 -26.99 5.05 -3.39
N GLU A 366 -27.47 5.90 -4.29
CA GLU A 366 -28.72 6.65 -4.12
C GLU A 366 -29.96 5.74 -3.99
N ARG A 367 -29.94 4.56 -4.61
CA ARG A 367 -31.02 3.56 -4.51
C ARG A 367 -31.00 2.76 -3.22
N ILE A 368 -29.95 2.86 -2.40
CA ILE A 368 -29.90 2.19 -1.10
C ILE A 368 -30.91 2.87 -0.18
N GLU A 369 -32.09 2.27 -0.08
CA GLU A 369 -33.19 2.76 0.76
C GLU A 369 -32.77 2.76 2.24
N VAL A 370 -32.62 3.96 2.79
CA VAL A 370 -32.54 4.13 4.24
C VAL A 370 -33.93 4.53 4.70
N GLN A 371 -34.87 3.58 4.66
CA GLN A 371 -36.17 3.80 5.29
C GLN A 371 -35.95 4.10 6.77
N ALA A 372 -36.52 5.23 7.19
CA ALA A 372 -36.35 5.88 8.49
C ALA A 372 -37.10 5.18 9.62
#